data_AF-A0A8H7PHQ9-F1
#
_entry.id   AF-A0A8H7PHQ9-F1
#
_cell.length_a   1.000
_cell.length_b   1.000
_cell.length_c   1.000
_cell.angle_alpha   90.00
_cell.angle_beta   90.00
_cell.angle_gamma   90.00
#
_symmetry.space_group_name_H-M   'P 1'
#
loop_
_entity.id
_entity.type
_entity.pdbx_description
1 polymer ?
#
loop_
_entity_poly.entity_id
_entity_poly.type
_entity_poly.pdbx_seq_one_letter_code
_entity_poly.pdbx_strand_id
1 'polypeptide(L)'
;MDRLQEVAQQTSLTTLLSLHLVLSLFGAIAHNPTYNIPIFFFGYWAFNFHDSNAPIKTFTAALALSIILDIVWFSLHGHNPSDERGFAFALAMNIISLIGKPVTLFASVGAIQNRGETLNVGGWSEAPGAFPGNYERVREPNNDEFA
;
A
#
# COMPACT_ATOMS: atom_id res chain seq x y z
N MET A 1 18.10 -16.84 -2.94
CA MET A 1 16.75 -16.33 -2.62
C MET A 1 16.44 -16.51 -1.14
N ASP A 2 17.03 -17.52 -0.49
CA ASP A 2 16.82 -17.89 0.92
C ASP A 2 17.15 -16.79 1.95
N ARG A 3 18.24 -16.03 1.76
CA ARG A 3 18.65 -14.95 2.69
C ARG A 3 17.64 -13.81 2.81
N LEU A 4 16.98 -13.45 1.70
CA LEU A 4 15.97 -12.38 1.69
C LEU A 4 14.67 -12.84 2.36
N GLN A 5 14.31 -14.12 2.19
CA GLN A 5 13.18 -14.73 2.87
C GLN A 5 13.44 -14.86 4.38
N GLU A 6 14.66 -15.25 4.76
CA GLU A 6 15.08 -15.36 6.17
C GLU A 6 15.04 -14.00 6.89
N VAL A 7 15.54 -12.93 6.26
CA VAL A 7 15.44 -11.56 6.80
C VAL A 7 13.98 -11.09 6.84
N ALA A 8 13.15 -11.40 5.83
CA ALA A 8 11.73 -11.04 5.82
C ALA A 8 10.90 -11.84 6.84
N GLN A 9 11.30 -13.06 7.19
CA GLN A 9 10.68 -13.88 8.24
C GLN A 9 11.10 -13.45 9.65
N GLN A 10 12.34 -12.98 9.82
CA GLN A 10 12.84 -12.45 11.09
C GLN A 10 12.37 -11.02 11.36
N THR A 11 12.11 -10.24 10.32
CA THR A 11 11.64 -8.85 10.46
C THR A 11 10.12 -8.81 10.49
N SER A 12 9.53 -8.49 11.64
CA SER A 12 8.08 -8.31 11.74
C SER A 12 7.62 -7.26 10.72
N LEU A 13 6.59 -7.59 9.93
CA LEU A 13 5.95 -6.66 9.00
C LEU A 13 5.54 -5.36 9.71
N THR A 14 5.15 -5.44 10.99
CA THR A 14 4.87 -4.28 11.83
C THR A 14 6.08 -3.36 11.98
N THR A 15 7.28 -3.92 12.21
CA THR A 15 8.52 -3.14 12.34
C THR A 15 8.87 -2.43 11.04
N LEU A 16 8.71 -3.11 9.90
CA LEU A 16 8.91 -2.52 8.57
C LEU A 16 7.92 -1.38 8.32
N LEU A 17 6.63 -1.59 8.63
CA LEU A 17 5.59 -0.56 8.50
C LEU A 17 5.87 0.65 9.40
N SER A 18 6.27 0.43 10.66
CA SER A 18 6.64 1.51 11.58
C SER A 18 7.85 2.30 11.07
N LEU A 19 8.86 1.61 10.54
CA LEU A 19 10.03 2.24 9.94
C LEU A 19 9.59 3.13 8.77
N HIS A 20 8.82 2.60 7.82
CA HIS A 20 8.30 3.36 6.69
C HIS A 20 7.48 4.59 7.11
N LEU A 21 6.67 4.46 8.16
CA LEU A 21 5.84 5.54 8.67
C LEU A 21 6.70 6.65 9.28
N VAL A 22 7.71 6.31 10.07
CA VAL A 22 8.70 7.26 10.62
C VAL A 22 9.47 7.96 9.49
N LEU A 23 9.98 7.21 8.52
CA LEU A 23 10.66 7.76 7.34
C LEU A 23 9.74 8.70 6.53
N SER A 24 8.47 8.34 6.36
CA SER A 24 7.51 9.16 5.62
C SER A 24 7.13 10.44 6.38
N LEU A 25 7.06 10.39 7.71
CA LEU A 25 6.85 11.56 8.56
C LEU A 25 8.04 12.52 8.51
N PHE A 26 9.27 12.02 8.63
CA PHE A 26 10.46 12.85 8.45
C PHE A 26 10.60 13.37 7.02
N GLY A 27 10.17 12.57 6.04
CA GLY A 27 10.06 12.98 4.64
C GLY A 27 9.07 14.11 4.40
N ALA A 28 8.02 14.25 5.23
CA ALA A 28 6.98 15.27 5.09
C ALA A 28 7.38 16.66 5.56
N ILE A 29 8.62 16.84 6.03
CA ILE A 29 9.16 18.15 6.42
C ILE A 29 9.37 19.07 5.20
N ALA A 30 9.52 18.49 4.00
CA ALA A 30 9.68 19.22 2.75
C ALA A 30 8.83 18.57 1.64
N HIS A 31 8.96 19.04 0.40
CA HIS A 31 8.27 18.48 -0.75
C HIS A 31 8.46 16.96 -0.87
N ASN A 32 7.36 16.20 -0.77
CA ASN A 32 7.40 14.74 -0.72
C ASN A 32 6.17 14.09 -1.39
N PRO A 33 6.23 12.77 -1.68
CA PRO A 33 5.08 11.99 -2.09
C PRO A 33 4.07 11.83 -0.95
N THR A 34 3.01 12.64 -0.96
CA THR A 34 1.98 12.70 0.10
C THR A 34 1.17 11.42 0.27
N TYR A 35 1.12 10.56 -0.74
CA TYR A 35 0.42 9.27 -0.71
C TYR A 35 1.11 8.21 0.16
N ASN A 36 2.39 8.36 0.50
CA ASN A 36 3.13 7.35 1.26
C ASN A 36 2.60 7.17 2.69
N ILE A 37 2.35 8.27 3.41
CA ILE A 37 1.83 8.24 4.79
C ILE A 37 0.50 7.45 4.89
N PRO A 38 -0.56 7.80 4.14
CA PRO A 38 -1.84 7.09 4.25
C PRO A 38 -1.73 5.62 3.85
N ILE A 39 -0.89 5.27 2.86
CA ILE A 39 -0.65 3.87 2.46
C ILE A 39 -0.04 3.06 3.61
N PHE A 40 0.95 3.60 4.33
CA PHE A 40 1.58 2.88 5.45
C PHE A 40 0.68 2.80 6.68
N PHE A 41 -0.13 3.82 6.96
CA PHE A 41 -1.18 3.73 7.98
C PHE A 41 -2.21 2.65 7.64
N PHE A 42 -2.67 2.62 6.38
CA PHE A 42 -3.56 1.58 5.90
C PHE A 42 -2.91 0.20 6.03
N GLY A 43 -1.62 0.05 5.72
CA GLY A 43 -0.88 -1.19 5.93
C GLY A 43 -0.83 -1.64 7.38
N TYR A 44 -0.60 -0.72 8.32
CA TYR A 44 -0.62 -1.02 9.75
C TYR A 44 -1.99 -1.52 10.20
N TRP A 45 -3.07 -0.85 9.78
CA TRP A 45 -4.43 -1.30 10.06
C TRP A 45 -4.73 -2.66 9.40
N ALA A 46 -4.45 -2.81 8.10
CA ALA A 46 -4.72 -4.01 7.33
C ALA A 46 -3.99 -5.25 7.88
N PHE A 47 -2.77 -5.07 8.41
CA PHE A 47 -2.03 -6.14 9.07
C PHE A 47 -2.68 -6.59 10.40
N ASN A 48 -3.28 -5.66 11.16
CA ASN A 48 -3.96 -5.97 12.41
C ASN A 48 -5.43 -6.40 12.21
N PHE A 49 -5.98 -6.22 11.00
CA PHE A 49 -7.30 -6.70 10.65
C PHE A 49 -7.25 -8.20 10.33
N HIS A 50 -7.93 -9.01 11.15
CA HIS A 50 -7.92 -10.47 11.04
C HIS A 50 -9.23 -11.08 10.54
N ASP A 51 -10.33 -10.30 10.50
CA ASP A 51 -11.65 -10.81 10.09
C ASP A 51 -11.71 -11.13 8.57
N SER A 52 -10.82 -10.52 7.80
CA SER A 52 -10.67 -10.76 6.36
C SER A 52 -9.23 -10.50 5.92
N ASN A 53 -8.83 -11.16 4.85
CA ASN A 53 -7.54 -10.94 4.20
C ASN A 53 -7.61 -9.95 3.04
N ALA A 54 -8.81 -9.49 2.65
CA ALA A 54 -8.98 -8.46 1.64
C ALA A 54 -8.14 -7.20 1.94
N PRO A 55 -8.10 -6.66 3.18
CA PRO A 55 -7.27 -5.49 3.50
C PRO A 55 -5.78 -5.67 3.23
N ILE A 56 -5.19 -6.79 3.66
CA ILE A 56 -3.75 -7.01 3.50
C ILE A 56 -3.38 -7.27 2.03
N LYS A 57 -4.29 -7.86 1.25
CA LYS A 57 -4.17 -7.98 -0.20
C LYS A 57 -4.23 -6.63 -0.90
N THR A 58 -5.22 -5.81 -0.57
CA THR A 58 -5.35 -4.43 -1.09
C THR A 58 -4.11 -3.61 -0.73
N PHE A 59 -3.61 -3.73 0.51
CA PHE A 59 -2.38 -3.06 0.94
C PHE A 59 -1.18 -3.53 0.10
N THR A 60 -1.03 -4.83 -0.11
CA THR A 60 0.08 -5.39 -0.90
C THR A 60 0.05 -4.87 -2.34
N ALA A 61 -1.13 -4.80 -2.97
CA ALA A 61 -1.30 -4.22 -4.29
C ALA A 61 -1.00 -2.70 -4.31
N ALA A 62 -1.52 -1.95 -3.33
CA ALA A 62 -1.27 -0.52 -3.19
C ALA A 62 0.21 -0.21 -2.94
N LEU A 63 0.89 -1.04 -2.15
CA LEU A 63 2.33 -0.92 -1.89
C LEU A 63 3.13 -1.15 -3.17
N ALA A 64 2.81 -2.20 -3.95
CA ALA A 64 3.45 -2.46 -5.24
C ALA A 64 3.26 -1.28 -6.22
N LEU A 65 2.03 -0.76 -6.31
CA LEU A 65 1.72 0.42 -7.11
C LEU A 65 2.52 1.64 -6.61
N SER A 66 2.61 1.84 -5.30
CA SER A 66 3.34 2.97 -4.70
C SER A 66 4.84 2.98 -5.03
N ILE A 67 5.47 1.82 -5.26
CA ILE A 67 6.87 1.75 -5.70
C ILE A 67 7.01 2.41 -7.08
N ILE A 68 6.08 2.12 -7.98
CA ILE A 68 6.07 2.70 -9.33
C ILE A 68 5.82 4.21 -9.23
N LEU A 69 4.84 4.64 -8.42
CA LEU A 69 4.56 6.07 -8.22
C LEU A 69 5.76 6.82 -7.63
N ASP A 70 6.47 6.23 -6.66
CA ASP A 70 7.66 6.86 -6.07
C ASP A 70 8.75 7.06 -7.14
N ILE A 71 9.02 6.05 -7.97
CA ILE A 71 10.01 6.15 -9.05
C ILE A 71 9.64 7.29 -10.02
N VAL A 72 8.37 7.36 -10.42
CA VAL A 72 7.88 8.45 -11.27
C VAL A 72 8.01 9.79 -10.57
N TRP A 73 7.66 9.87 -9.28
CA TRP A 73 7.73 11.09 -8.50
C TRP A 73 9.16 11.60 -8.38
N PHE A 74 10.13 10.74 -8.05
CA PHE A 74 11.55 11.10 -7.97
C PHE A 74 12.14 11.49 -9.34
N SER A 75 11.68 10.87 -10.42
CA SER A 75 12.09 11.26 -11.78
C SER A 75 11.65 12.68 -12.12
N LEU A 76 10.45 13.08 -11.66
CA LEU A 76 9.88 14.40 -11.93
C LEU A 76 10.32 15.48 -10.93
N HIS A 77 10.52 15.13 -9.66
CA HIS A 77 10.75 16.06 -8.55
C HIS A 77 12.09 15.79 -7.85
N GLY A 78 13.05 15.16 -8.54
CA GLY A 78 14.36 14.83 -7.97
C GLY A 78 15.31 16.03 -7.79
N HIS A 79 14.96 17.19 -8.34
CA HIS A 79 15.65 18.45 -8.09
C HIS A 79 14.90 19.27 -7.03
N ASN A 80 15.55 20.27 -6.43
CA ASN A 80 14.92 21.17 -5.46
C ASN A 80 14.37 22.42 -6.18
N PRO A 81 13.14 22.41 -6.75
CA PRO A 81 12.61 23.55 -7.51
C PRO A 81 12.38 24.79 -6.64
N SER A 82 12.08 24.60 -5.36
CA SER A 82 11.60 25.63 -4.44
C SER A 82 12.69 26.17 -3.50
N ASP A 83 13.95 25.74 -3.69
CA ASP A 83 15.08 26.00 -2.80
C ASP A 83 14.75 25.76 -1.30
N GLU A 84 13.98 24.70 -1.05
CA GLU A 84 13.46 24.36 0.27
C GLU A 84 14.60 23.89 1.18
N ARG A 85 14.65 24.46 2.39
CA ARG A 85 15.58 24.02 3.43
C ARG A 85 15.14 22.67 3.96
N GLY A 86 16.03 21.67 3.89
CA GLY A 86 15.73 20.30 4.32
C GLY A 86 15.23 19.38 3.21
N PHE A 87 15.13 19.86 1.96
CA PHE A 87 14.75 19.04 0.81
C PHE A 87 15.63 17.79 0.66
N ALA A 88 16.95 17.94 0.75
CA ALA A 88 17.88 16.81 0.64
C ALA A 88 17.68 15.76 1.77
N PHE A 89 17.34 16.21 2.98
CA PHE A 89 17.04 15.31 4.09
C PHE A 89 15.74 14.56 3.86
N ALA A 90 14.66 15.27 3.47
CA ALA A 90 13.38 14.66 3.13
C ALA A 90 13.50 13.68 1.96
N LEU A 91 14.27 14.04 0.93
CA LEU A 91 14.58 13.19 -0.22
C LEU A 91 15.29 11.91 0.23
N ALA A 92 16.31 12.02 1.07
CA ALA A 92 17.03 10.86 1.60
C ALA A 92 16.10 9.92 2.39
N MET A 93 15.20 10.45 3.23
CA MET A 93 14.24 9.63 3.96
C MET A 93 13.28 8.89 3.01
N ASN A 94 12.75 9.56 1.99
CA ASN A 94 11.87 8.92 1.01
C ASN A 94 12.62 7.88 0.16
N ILE A 95 13.89 8.12 -0.20
CA ILE A 95 14.72 7.14 -0.93
C ILE A 95 14.97 5.88 -0.08
N ILE A 96 15.31 6.04 1.20
CA ILE A 96 15.48 4.91 2.12
C ILE A 96 14.15 4.14 2.23
N SER A 97 13.01 4.85 2.31
CA SER A 97 11.69 4.24 2.29
C SER A 97 11.46 3.47 0.99
N LEU A 98 11.79 4.02 -0.18
CA LEU A 98 11.64 3.32 -1.47
C LEU A 98 12.46 2.02 -1.53
N ILE A 99 13.70 2.03 -1.03
CA ILE A 99 14.55 0.83 -1.00
C ILE A 99 13.98 -0.24 -0.05
N GLY A 100 13.33 0.18 1.04
CA GLY A 100 12.67 -0.74 1.98
C GLY A 100 11.36 -1.35 1.45
N LYS A 101 10.65 -0.67 0.54
CA LYS A 101 9.33 -1.11 0.04
C LYS A 101 9.34 -2.51 -0.58
N PRO A 102 10.32 -2.92 -1.42
CA PRO A 102 10.41 -4.30 -1.90
C PRO A 102 10.49 -5.34 -0.79
N VAL A 103 11.26 -5.08 0.27
CA VAL A 103 11.36 -5.99 1.42
C VAL A 103 10.01 -6.10 2.13
N THR A 104 9.33 -4.97 2.34
CA THR A 104 7.99 -4.90 2.93
C THR A 104 6.93 -5.58 2.06
N LEU A 105 7.07 -5.53 0.74
CA LEU A 105 6.19 -6.23 -0.20
C LEU A 105 6.36 -7.75 -0.07
N PHE A 106 7.59 -8.25 -0.01
CA PHE A 106 7.83 -9.68 0.24
C PHE A 106 7.31 -10.11 1.61
N ALA A 107 7.50 -9.28 2.64
CA ALA A 107 6.96 -9.54 3.97
C ALA A 107 5.42 -9.55 4.00
N SER A 108 4.75 -8.67 3.24
CA SER A 108 3.28 -8.65 3.15
C SER A 108 2.73 -9.85 2.38
N VAL A 109 3.42 -10.29 1.32
CA VAL A 109 3.14 -11.56 0.63
C VAL A 109 3.26 -12.74 1.59
N GLY A 110 4.35 -12.81 2.36
CA GLY A 110 4.56 -13.85 3.36
C GLY A 110 3.47 -13.83 4.44
N ALA A 111 3.05 -12.65 4.89
CA ALA A 111 1.94 -12.50 5.83
C ALA A 111 0.60 -13.03 5.29
N ILE A 112 0.31 -12.84 4.00
CA ILE A 112 -0.88 -13.42 3.34
C ILE A 112 -0.78 -14.95 3.30
N GLN A 113 0.38 -15.48 2.90
CA GLN A 113 0.62 -16.93 2.83
C GLN A 113 0.53 -17.61 4.20
N ASN A 114 1.03 -16.95 5.26
CA ASN A 114 0.93 -17.42 6.64
C ASN A 114 -0.52 -17.48 7.14
N ARG A 115 -1.43 -16.70 6.55
CA ARG A 115 -2.88 -16.77 6.81
C ARG A 115 -3.58 -17.84 5.96
N GLY A 116 -2.84 -18.65 5.21
CA GLY A 116 -3.36 -19.77 4.41
C GLY A 116 -3.96 -19.35 3.06
N GLU A 117 -3.67 -18.14 2.57
CA GLU A 117 -4.24 -17.63 1.33
C GLU A 117 -3.18 -17.30 0.28
N THR A 118 -3.59 -17.28 -0.98
CA THR A 118 -2.74 -16.89 -2.11
C THR A 118 -2.97 -15.43 -2.50
N LEU A 119 -1.98 -14.87 -3.17
CA LEU A 119 -2.01 -13.52 -3.75
C LEU A 119 -2.87 -13.54 -5.02
N ASN A 120 -4.17 -13.76 -4.86
CA ASN A 120 -5.12 -13.51 -5.93
C ASN A 120 -5.44 -12.01 -5.93
N VAL A 121 -5.18 -11.35 -7.04
CA VAL A 121 -5.53 -9.94 -7.26
C VAL A 121 -7.04 -9.93 -7.51
N GLY A 122 -7.81 -9.94 -6.42
CA GLY A 122 -9.27 -9.77 -6.48
C GLY A 122 -9.65 -8.43 -7.12
N GLY A 123 -10.94 -8.28 -7.47
CA GLY A 123 -11.43 -7.01 -8.00
C GLY A 123 -11.30 -5.90 -6.96
N TRP A 124 -11.08 -4.65 -7.40
CA TRP A 124 -11.15 -3.47 -6.52
C TRP A 124 -12.52 -3.34 -5.80
N SER A 125 -13.55 -4.02 -6.30
CA SER A 125 -14.86 -4.22 -5.67
C SER A 125 -14.82 -5.02 -4.36
N GLU A 126 -13.76 -5.78 -4.11
CA GLU A 126 -13.55 -6.57 -2.89
C GLU A 126 -12.67 -5.83 -1.88
N ALA A 127 -12.16 -4.64 -2.22
CA ALA A 127 -11.35 -3.85 -1.32
C ALA A 127 -12.17 -3.41 -0.10
N PRO A 128 -11.55 -3.28 1.09
CA PRO A 128 -12.27 -2.85 2.29
C PRO A 128 -12.89 -1.47 2.08
N GLY A 129 -14.19 -1.36 2.35
CA GLY A 129 -14.93 -0.11 2.14
C GLY A 129 -15.31 0.17 0.67
N ALA A 130 -15.06 -0.76 -0.26
CA ALA A 130 -15.63 -0.68 -1.60
C ALA A 130 -17.15 -0.71 -1.52
N PHE A 131 -17.81 0.16 -2.30
CA PHE A 131 -19.26 0.15 -2.40
C PHE A 131 -19.72 -1.20 -2.95
N PRO A 132 -20.69 -1.88 -2.31
CA PRO A 132 -21.20 -3.13 -2.83
C PRO A 132 -21.75 -2.90 -4.24
N GLY A 133 -21.25 -3.67 -5.22
CA GLY A 133 -21.70 -3.63 -6.61
C GLY A 133 -23.14 -4.09 -6.85
N ASN A 134 -23.93 -4.30 -5.78
CA ASN A 134 -25.30 -4.79 -5.84
C ASN A 134 -26.33 -3.66 -5.94
N TYR A 135 -26.09 -2.64 -6.77
CA TYR A 135 -27.20 -1.80 -7.26
C TYR A 135 -27.91 -2.42 -8.47
N GLU A 136 -27.52 -3.63 -8.90
CA GLU A 136 -28.28 -4.40 -9.87
C GLU A 136 -29.60 -4.91 -9.27
N ARG A 137 -30.67 -4.23 -9.72
CA ARG A 137 -32.09 -4.66 -9.81
C ARG A 137 -32.97 -4.49 -8.58
N VAL A 138 -33.09 -3.26 -8.08
CA VAL A 138 -34.37 -2.85 -7.50
C VAL A 138 -35.34 -2.54 -8.65
N ARG A 139 -36.08 -3.58 -9.09
CA ARG A 139 -37.38 -3.53 -9.79
C ARG A 139 -37.40 -2.82 -11.16
N GLU A 140 -37.05 -3.53 -12.23
CA GLU A 140 -37.78 -3.34 -13.49
C GLU A 140 -39.11 -4.07 -13.35
N PRO A 141 -40.27 -3.39 -13.37
CA PRO A 141 -41.54 -4.09 -13.48
C PRO A 141 -41.56 -4.81 -14.83
N ASN A 142 -41.85 -6.12 -14.82
CA ASN A 142 -42.13 -6.88 -16.04
C ASN A 142 -43.22 -6.14 -16.83
N ASN A 143 -42.87 -5.61 -18.00
CA ASN A 143 -43.81 -4.97 -18.92
C ASN A 143 -44.61 -6.01 -19.74
N ASP A 144 -44.71 -7.24 -19.26
CA ASP A 144 -45.36 -8.35 -19.95
C ASP A 144 -46.85 -8.49 -19.59
N GLU A 145 -47.42 -7.58 -18.80
CA GLU A 145 -48.81 -7.65 -18.32
C GLU A 145 -49.82 -6.80 -19.12
N PHE A 146 -49.43 -6.30 -20.29
CA PHE A 146 -50.36 -5.63 -21.23
C PHE A 146 -50.27 -6.26 -22.63
N ALA A 147 -50.74 -7.50 -22.75
CA ALA A 147 -51.12 -8.13 -24.01
C ALA A 147 -52.59 -8.56 -23.96
#